data_AF-A0A090X6L3-F1
#
_entry.id   AF-A0A090X6L3-F1
#
_cell.length_a   1.000
_cell.length_b   1.000
_cell.length_c   1.000
_cell.angle_alpha   90.00
_cell.angle_beta   90.00
_cell.angle_gamma   90.00
#
_symmetry.space_group_name_H-M   'P 1'
#
loop_
_entity.id
_entity.type
_entity.pdbx_description
1 polymer ?
#
loop_
_entity_poly.entity_id
_entity_poly.type
_entity_poly.pdbx_seq_one_letter_code
_entity_poly.pdbx_strand_id
1 'polypeptide(L)'
;MTYGYMQDEVIYEEYEGTYADQESAITSKEYGWNHGLGEVISALTEAGLHIECLTEHNESPYNVLPNLTEADNGMFVTQDKLYPLIFTLKATKV
;
A
#
# COMPACT_ATOMS: atom_id res chain seq x y z
N MET A 1 8.57 0.22 12.39
CA MET A 1 7.26 -0.25 11.87
C MET A 1 6.39 -0.60 13.06
N THR A 2 5.18 -0.06 13.11
CA THR A 2 4.24 -0.22 14.24
C THR A 2 3.29 -1.42 14.04
N TYR A 3 2.96 -1.74 12.78
CA TYR A 3 2.02 -2.81 12.41
C TYR A 3 2.73 -3.92 11.64
N GLY A 4 2.24 -5.15 11.79
CA GLY A 4 2.78 -6.32 11.10
C GLY A 4 2.38 -6.39 9.62
N TYR A 5 3.19 -7.06 8.80
CA TYR A 5 2.86 -7.29 7.38
C TYR A 5 1.63 -8.19 7.19
N MET A 6 1.52 -9.23 8.03
CA MET A 6 0.33 -10.08 8.15
C MET A 6 -0.26 -9.83 9.54
N GLN A 7 -1.29 -8.99 9.60
CA GLN A 7 -1.99 -8.67 10.84
C GLN A 7 -3.48 -8.83 10.60
N ASP A 8 -4.12 -9.67 11.42
CA ASP A 8 -5.55 -9.94 11.30
C ASP A 8 -6.39 -8.86 11.99
N GLU A 9 -5.82 -8.21 13.01
CA GLU A 9 -6.45 -7.13 13.76
C GLU A 9 -6.53 -5.84 12.95
N VAL A 10 -7.65 -5.14 13.08
CA VAL A 10 -7.85 -3.82 12.47
C VAL A 10 -6.79 -2.83 12.96
N ILE A 11 -6.21 -2.10 12.02
CA ILE A 11 -5.38 -0.93 12.29
C ILE A 11 -6.33 0.25 12.49
N TYR A 12 -6.36 0.81 13.69
CA TYR A 12 -7.11 2.03 13.99
C TYR A 12 -6.15 3.19 14.20
N GLU A 13 -6.35 4.26 13.45
CA GLU A 13 -5.63 5.51 13.58
C GLU A 13 -6.59 6.70 13.65
N GLU A 14 -6.19 7.75 14.36
CA GLU A 14 -6.96 8.97 14.53
C GLU A 14 -6.02 10.17 14.35
N TYR A 15 -6.39 11.10 13.47
CA TYR A 15 -5.60 12.29 13.14
C TYR A 15 -6.50 13.50 12.87
N GLU A 16 -5.95 14.71 13.04
CA GLU A 16 -6.63 15.94 12.63
C GLU A 16 -6.42 16.21 11.13
N GLY A 17 -7.43 16.77 10.48
CA GLY A 17 -7.45 16.98 9.04
C GLY A 17 -8.22 15.89 8.29
N THR A 18 -8.27 16.00 6.97
CA THR A 18 -8.86 15.03 6.05
C THR A 18 -7.93 14.82 4.86
N TYR A 19 -8.15 13.76 4.08
CA TYR A 19 -7.40 13.52 2.85
C TYR A 19 -7.53 14.68 1.82
N ALA A 20 -8.61 15.47 1.90
CA ALA A 20 -8.88 16.59 1.00
C ALA A 20 -8.38 17.94 1.55
N ASP A 21 -8.24 18.05 2.88
CA ASP A 21 -7.82 19.25 3.59
C ASP A 21 -7.12 18.85 4.89
N GLN A 22 -5.79 18.88 4.89
CA GLN A 22 -4.96 18.50 6.02
C GLN A 22 -5.00 19.52 7.17
N GLU A 23 -5.44 20.76 6.94
CA GLU A 23 -5.52 21.81 7.97
C GLU A 23 -6.90 21.87 8.65
N SER A 24 -7.83 21.00 8.24
CA SER A 24 -9.17 20.93 8.80
C SER A 24 -9.14 20.56 10.29
N ALA A 25 -9.98 21.20 11.10
CA ALA A 25 -10.18 20.83 12.51
C ALA A 25 -11.02 19.54 12.71
N ILE A 26 -11.35 18.83 11.64
CA ILE A 26 -12.03 17.54 11.71
C ILE A 26 -11.06 16.50 12.25
N THR A 27 -11.50 15.73 13.24
CA THR A 27 -10.79 14.52 13.66
C THR A 27 -11.22 13.35 12.78
N SER A 28 -10.32 12.90 11.90
CA SER A 28 -10.51 11.75 11.04
C SER A 28 -10.16 10.45 11.76
N LYS A 29 -10.98 9.43 11.52
CA LYS A 29 -10.81 8.07 12.04
C LYS A 29 -10.61 7.12 10.89
N GLU A 30 -9.52 6.39 10.91
CA GLU A 30 -9.13 5.47 9.85
C GLU A 30 -9.10 4.04 10.39
N TYR A 31 -9.65 3.12 9.59
CA TYR A 31 -9.65 1.70 9.85
C TYR A 31 -9.03 1.00 8.64
N GLY A 32 -7.88 0.36 8.86
CA GLY A 32 -7.10 -0.33 7.86
C GLY A 32 -6.98 -1.83 8.14
N TRP A 33 -6.76 -2.59 7.08
CA TRP A 33 -6.45 -4.01 7.12
C TRP A 33 -5.27 -4.28 6.20
N ASN A 34 -4.27 -5.00 6.72
CA ASN A 34 -3.12 -5.39 5.92
C ASN A 34 -3.44 -6.72 5.23
N HIS A 35 -3.38 -6.70 3.89
CA HIS A 35 -3.50 -7.90 3.09
C HIS A 35 -2.15 -8.24 2.48
N GLY A 36 -1.64 -9.42 2.80
CA GLY A 36 -0.40 -9.90 2.23
C GLY A 36 -0.56 -10.14 0.72
N LEU A 37 0.54 -10.03 -0.03
CA LEU A 37 0.50 -10.22 -1.49
C LEU A 37 -0.06 -11.61 -1.85
N GLY A 38 0.32 -12.65 -1.11
CA GLY A 38 -0.20 -14.01 -1.32
C GLY A 38 -1.72 -14.11 -1.10
N GLU A 39 -2.26 -13.38 -0.14
CA GLU A 39 -3.71 -13.34 0.13
C GLU A 39 -4.46 -12.68 -1.02
N VAL A 40 -3.98 -11.52 -1.48
CA VAL A 40 -4.56 -10.79 -2.61
C VAL A 40 -4.59 -11.66 -3.86
N ILE A 41 -3.47 -12.32 -4.18
CA ILE A 41 -3.38 -13.20 -5.36
C ILE A 41 -4.29 -14.42 -5.22
N SER A 42 -4.29 -15.07 -4.05
CA SER A 42 -5.12 -16.26 -3.81
C SER A 42 -6.60 -15.92 -3.94
N ALA A 43 -7.06 -14.83 -3.31
CA ALA A 43 -8.46 -14.39 -3.34
C ALA A 43 -8.95 -14.13 -4.78
N LEU A 44 -8.12 -13.51 -5.62
CA LEU A 44 -8.47 -13.26 -7.02
C LEU A 44 -8.55 -14.57 -7.84
N THR A 45 -7.62 -15.50 -7.60
CA THR A 45 -7.65 -16.81 -8.27
C THR A 45 -8.85 -17.66 -7.85
N GLU A 46 -9.19 -17.68 -6.57
CA GLU A 46 -10.38 -18.38 -6.04
C GLU A 46 -11.68 -17.76 -6.55
N ALA A 47 -11.69 -16.44 -6.75
CA ALA A 47 -12.77 -15.74 -7.43
C ALA A 47 -12.84 -16.04 -8.94
N GLY A 48 -11.98 -16.91 -9.50
CA GLY A 48 -12.00 -17.32 -10.90
C GLY A 48 -11.39 -16.30 -11.86
N LEU A 49 -10.54 -15.40 -11.37
CA LEU A 49 -9.73 -14.55 -12.24
C LEU A 49 -8.41 -15.25 -12.56
N HIS A 50 -8.00 -15.12 -13.82
CA HIS A 50 -6.66 -15.49 -14.26
C HIS A 50 -5.71 -14.31 -14.08
N ILE A 51 -4.64 -14.49 -13.31
CA ILE A 51 -3.59 -13.49 -13.13
C ILE A 51 -2.72 -13.45 -14.39
N GLU A 52 -2.73 -12.32 -15.08
CA GLU A 52 -1.93 -12.10 -16.30
C GLU A 52 -0.54 -11.53 -15.99
N CYS A 53 -0.44 -10.66 -14.99
CA CYS A 53 0.80 -10.01 -14.63
C CYS A 53 0.81 -9.58 -13.16
N LEU A 54 1.92 -9.80 -12.48
CA LEU A 54 2.24 -9.22 -11.18
C LEU A 54 3.67 -8.66 -11.27
N THR A 55 3.86 -7.38 -10.93
CA THR A 55 5.18 -6.73 -10.94
C THR A 55 5.35 -5.91 -9.67
N GLU A 56 6.43 -6.15 -8.94
CA GLU A 56 6.79 -5.40 -7.74
C GLU A 56 7.78 -4.29 -8.10
N HIS A 57 7.66 -3.15 -7.42
CA HIS A 57 8.44 -1.94 -7.71
C HIS A 57 9.14 -1.44 -6.45
N ASN A 58 10.39 -1.03 -6.60
CA ASN A 58 11.17 -0.41 -5.53
C ASN A 58 10.85 1.08 -5.32
N GLU A 59 10.03 1.66 -6.19
CA GLU A 59 9.69 3.07 -6.21
C GLU A 59 8.17 3.25 -6.11
N SER A 60 7.74 4.31 -5.42
CA SER A 60 6.33 4.65 -5.22
C SER A 60 6.07 6.07 -5.72
N PRO A 61 4.92 6.35 -6.37
CA PRO A 61 4.55 7.72 -6.76
C PRO A 61 4.18 8.59 -5.54
N TYR A 62 4.00 7.99 -4.36
CA TYR A 62 3.66 8.67 -3.12
C TYR A 62 4.68 8.36 -2.03
N ASN A 63 4.86 9.31 -1.10
CA ASN A 63 5.72 9.14 0.07
C ASN A 63 5.04 8.27 1.14
N VAL A 64 4.92 6.97 0.87
CA VAL A 64 4.10 6.01 1.63
C VAL A 64 4.73 5.52 2.93
N LEU A 65 6.02 5.73 3.13
CA LEU A 65 6.74 5.29 4.33
C LEU A 65 7.64 6.42 4.83
N PRO A 66 7.98 6.44 6.14
CA PRO A 66 8.98 7.36 6.64
C PRO A 66 10.33 7.15 5.94
N ASN A 67 11.07 8.26 5.75
CA ASN A 67 12.45 8.27 5.22
C ASN A 67 12.61 7.82 3.76
N LEU A 68 11.56 7.86 2.94
CA LEU A 68 11.76 7.77 1.49
C LEU A 68 12.39 9.06 0.97
N THR A 69 13.27 8.93 -0.02
CA THR A 69 13.86 10.06 -0.75
C THR A 69 13.20 10.21 -2.11
N GLU A 70 12.94 11.44 -2.53
CA GLU A 70 12.48 11.73 -3.88
C GLU A 70 13.63 11.53 -4.87
N ALA A 71 13.40 10.72 -5.90
CA ALA A 71 14.29 10.45 -7.00
C ALA A 71 14.07 11.48 -8.13
N ASP A 72 15.02 11.56 -9.07
CA ASP A 72 15.00 12.54 -10.18
C ASP A 72 13.75 12.45 -11.07
N ASN A 73 13.05 11.31 -11.07
CA ASN A 73 11.82 11.07 -11.81
C ASN A 73 10.53 11.46 -11.06
N GLY A 74 10.64 12.06 -9.87
CA GLY A 74 9.51 12.44 -9.01
C GLY A 74 8.89 11.26 -8.23
N MET A 75 9.55 10.10 -8.21
CA MET A 75 9.13 8.93 -7.43
C MET A 75 9.85 8.90 -6.08
N PHE A 76 9.32 8.16 -5.12
CA PHE A 76 9.88 7.97 -3.79
C PHE A 76 10.50 6.58 -3.67
N VAL A 77 11.70 6.50 -3.06
CA VAL A 77 12.50 5.28 -3.00
C VAL A 77 13.21 5.16 -1.65
N THR A 78 13.47 3.93 -1.18
CA THR A 78 14.39 3.72 -0.05
C THR A 78 15.83 3.82 -0.52
N GLN A 79 16.74 4.21 0.38
CA GLN A 79 18.16 4.33 0.05
C GLN A 79 18.79 2.98 -0.39
N ASP A 80 18.30 1.87 0.14
CA ASP A 80 18.88 0.53 0.02
C ASP A 80 18.09 -0.43 -0.89
N LYS A 81 16.86 -0.09 -1.27
CA LYS A 81 15.95 -0.90 -2.11
C LYS A 81 15.79 -2.35 -1.63
N LEU A 82 15.75 -2.57 -0.30
CA LEU A 82 15.69 -3.92 0.28
C LEU A 82 14.35 -4.63 0.11
N TYR A 83 13.27 -3.89 -0.15
CA TYR A 83 11.92 -4.42 -0.28
C TYR A 83 11.10 -3.56 -1.26
N PRO A 84 10.09 -4.15 -1.92
CA PRO A 84 9.22 -3.41 -2.81
C PRO A 84 8.31 -2.47 -2.03
N LEU A 85 8.00 -1.31 -2.62
CA LEU A 85 7.10 -0.31 -2.05
C LEU A 85 5.67 -0.50 -2.53
N ILE A 86 5.49 -0.88 -3.79
CA ILE A 86 4.18 -1.10 -4.42
C ILE A 86 4.26 -2.25 -5.42
N PHE A 87 3.11 -2.74 -5.88
CA PHE A 87 3.01 -3.71 -6.96
C PHE A 87 1.92 -3.31 -7.97
N THR A 88 2.04 -3.81 -9.19
CA THR A 88 1.03 -3.74 -10.25
C THR A 88 0.49 -5.12 -10.51
N LEU A 89 -0.84 -5.23 -10.65
CA LEU A 89 -1.52 -6.49 -10.90
C LEU A 89 -2.50 -6.33 -12.07
N LYS A 90 -2.48 -7.29 -12.99
CA LYS A 90 -3.48 -7.44 -14.06
C LYS A 90 -4.10 -8.82 -13.96
N ALA A 91 -5.42 -8.88 -13.97
CA ALA A 91 -6.17 -10.13 -13.98
C ALA A 91 -7.44 -10.00 -14.84
N THR A 92 -7.83 -11.10 -15.48
CA THR A 92 -9.05 -11.17 -16.30
C THR A 92 -9.96 -12.27 -15.76
N LYS A 93 -11.26 -11.99 -15.71
CA LYS A 93 -12.27 -12.98 -15.31
C LYS A 93 -12.42 -14.04 -16.40
N VAL A 94 -12.34 -15.31 -16.01
CA VAL A 94 -12.60 -16.46 -16.87
C VAL A 94 -14.07 -16.84 -16.84
#